data_AF-A0A162KIZ6-F1
#
_entry.id   AF-A0A162KIZ6-F1
#
_cell.length_a   1.000
_cell.length_b   1.000
_cell.length_c   1.000
_cell.angle_alpha   90.00
_cell.angle_beta   90.00
_cell.angle_gamma   90.00
#
_symmetry.space_group_name_H-M   'P 1'
#
loop_
_entity.id
_entity.type
_entity.pdbx_description
1 polymer ?
#
loop_
_entity_poly.entity_id
_entity_poly.type
_entity_poly.pdbx_seq_one_letter_code
_entity_poly.pdbx_strand_id
1 'polypeptide(L)'
;MDDVIDMLRERHDGGLVALELPDEDRLVEIEEQLLISLPGDYKEFLLNASDIVCGSLEPATVMDDYAHNFLPEMAANAWDQGLPRYLIPICETANGT
;
A
#
# COMPACT_ATOMS: atom_id res chain seq x y z
N MET A 1 10.01 -6.70 11.91
CA MET A 1 9.46 -6.41 10.58
C MET A 1 10.49 -6.76 9.52
N ASP A 2 11.75 -6.36 9.73
CA ASP A 2 12.92 -6.68 8.89
C ASP A 2 12.94 -8.09 8.29
N ASP A 3 12.84 -9.15 9.10
CA ASP A 3 12.85 -10.55 8.59
C ASP A 3 11.74 -10.83 7.54
N VAL A 4 10.58 -10.17 7.67
CA VAL A 4 9.45 -10.31 6.74
C VAL A 4 9.71 -9.52 5.46
N ILE A 5 10.28 -8.32 5.58
CA ILE A 5 10.68 -7.49 4.43
C ILE A 5 11.73 -8.24 3.61
N ASP A 6 12.75 -8.81 4.25
CA ASP A 6 13.79 -9.60 3.58
C ASP A 6 13.19 -10.80 2.84
N MET A 7 12.28 -11.53 3.49
CA MET A 7 11.57 -12.65 2.87
C MET A 7 10.75 -12.21 1.63
N LEU A 8 10.09 -11.04 1.69
CA LEU A 8 9.35 -10.49 0.54
C LEU A 8 10.30 -10.10 -0.60
N ARG A 9 11.45 -9.50 -0.27
CA ARG A 9 12.47 -9.12 -1.26
C ARG A 9 13.06 -10.32 -1.98
N GLU A 10 13.32 -11.41 -1.27
CA GLU A 10 13.79 -12.66 -1.87
C GLU A 10 12.78 -13.29 -2.85
N ARG A 11 11.49 -13.05 -2.63
CA ARG A 11 10.39 -13.60 -3.45
C ARG A 11 9.83 -12.61 -4.47
N HIS A 12 10.43 -11.43 -4.61
CA HIS A 12 9.97 -10.43 -5.55
C HIS A 12 10.05 -10.99 -6.98
N ASP A 13 8.89 -11.22 -7.59
CA ASP A 13 8.75 -11.54 -8.99
C ASP A 13 8.94 -10.24 -9.77
N GLY A 14 10.20 -9.92 -10.10
CA GLY A 14 10.57 -8.68 -10.79
C GLY A 14 9.68 -8.45 -12.02
N GLY A 15 8.81 -7.44 -11.92
CA GLY A 15 7.88 -7.07 -12.97
C GLY A 15 8.57 -6.40 -14.17
N LEU A 16 7.82 -6.26 -15.28
CA LEU A 16 8.27 -5.50 -16.46
C LEU A 16 8.49 -4.01 -16.17
N VAL A 17 7.83 -3.48 -15.12
CA VAL A 17 7.94 -2.11 -14.65
C VAL A 17 8.41 -2.15 -13.20
N ALA A 18 9.50 -1.45 -12.90
CA ALA A 18 9.95 -1.28 -11.52
C ALA A 18 9.01 -0.30 -10.83
N LEU A 19 8.34 -0.76 -9.77
CA LEU A 19 7.62 0.12 -8.87
C LEU A 19 8.64 0.88 -8.03
N GLU A 20 8.34 2.13 -7.70
CA GLU A 20 9.18 2.97 -6.86
C GLU A 20 8.70 2.91 -5.41
N LEU A 21 9.64 3.03 -4.47
CA LEU A 21 9.33 3.22 -3.06
C LEU A 21 9.13 4.70 -2.76
N PRO A 22 8.17 5.07 -1.90
CA PRO A 22 8.03 6.42 -1.39
C PRO A 22 9.13 6.78 -0.38
N ASP A 23 9.26 8.08 -0.14
CA ASP A 23 9.96 8.62 1.02
C ASP A 23 8.97 9.05 2.12
N GLU A 24 9.51 9.56 3.24
CA GLU A 24 8.69 10.02 4.36
C GLU A 24 7.80 11.22 4.00
N ASP A 25 8.30 12.14 3.18
CA ASP A 25 7.54 13.33 2.74
C ASP A 25 6.30 12.90 1.94
N ARG A 26 6.45 11.92 1.05
CA ARG A 26 5.32 11.35 0.33
C ARG A 26 4.30 10.71 1.26
N LEU A 27 4.73 10.02 2.33
CA LEU A 27 3.78 9.47 3.30
C LEU A 27 3.01 10.56 4.06
N VAL A 28 3.63 11.70 4.34
CA VAL A 28 2.94 12.84 4.96
C VAL A 28 1.83 13.36 4.03
N GLU A 29 2.10 13.52 2.73
CA GLU A 29 1.09 13.92 1.74
C GLU A 29 -0.10 12.94 1.71
N ILE A 30 0.19 11.64 1.82
CA ILE A 30 -0.84 10.60 1.84
C ILE A 30 -1.67 10.66 3.13
N GLU A 31 -1.05 10.84 4.30
CA GLU A 31 -1.76 11.05 5.56
C GLU A 31 -2.66 12.29 5.51
N GLU A 32 -2.23 13.37 4.84
CA GLU A 32 -3.03 14.58 4.61
C GLU A 32 -4.23 14.31 3.69
N GLN A 33 -4.04 13.61 2.57
CA GLN A 33 -5.13 13.21 1.67
C GLN A 33 -6.14 12.30 2.38
N LEU A 34 -5.64 11.35 3.17
CA LEU A 34 -6.46 10.41 3.92
C LEU A 34 -7.05 11.02 5.19
N LEU A 35 -6.66 12.22 5.64
CA LEU A 35 -7.07 12.84 6.90
C LEU A 35 -6.99 11.88 8.12
N ILE A 36 -6.02 10.96 8.11
CA ILE A 36 -5.75 9.99 9.18
C ILE A 36 -4.28 9.61 9.13
N SER A 37 -3.66 9.42 10.30
CA SER A 37 -2.29 8.93 10.38
C SER A 37 -2.22 7.45 10.02
N LEU A 38 -1.20 7.08 9.24
CA LEU A 38 -0.89 5.70 8.92
C LEU A 38 -0.28 5.01 10.16
N PRO A 39 -0.71 3.77 10.48
CA PRO A 39 -0.06 2.98 11.52
C PRO A 39 1.44 2.79 11.24
N GLY A 40 2.26 2.74 12.29
CA GLY A 40 3.73 2.64 12.18
C GLY A 40 4.19 1.49 11.29
N ASP A 41 3.69 0.28 11.55
CA ASP A 41 4.00 -0.92 10.76
C ASP A 41 3.58 -0.79 9.30
N TYR A 42 2.51 -0.03 9.01
CA TYR A 42 2.06 0.17 7.64
C TYR A 42 2.95 1.16 6.90
N LYS A 43 3.43 2.21 7.57
CA LYS A 43 4.46 3.11 7.01
C LYS A 43 5.75 2.35 6.73
N GLU A 44 6.18 1.49 7.65
CA GLU A 44 7.36 0.65 7.47
C GLU A 44 7.22 -0.26 6.26
N PHE A 45 6.06 -0.88 6.06
CA PHE A 45 5.76 -1.64 4.85
C PHE A 45 5.82 -0.75 3.60
N LEU A 46 5.16 0.41 3.60
CA LEU A 46 5.11 1.29 2.44
C LEU A 46 6.50 1.78 2.02
N LEU A 47 7.35 2.14 2.98
CA LEU A 47 8.72 2.63 2.73
C LEU A 47 9.68 1.55 2.25
N ASN A 48 9.45 0.28 2.59
CA ASN A 48 10.46 -0.76 2.41
C ASN A 48 10.02 -1.94 1.54
N ALA A 49 8.73 -2.06 1.21
CA ALA A 49 8.19 -3.25 0.55
C ALA A 49 6.98 -2.99 -0.37
N SER A 50 6.50 -1.75 -0.55
CA SER A 50 5.34 -1.48 -1.42
C SER A 50 5.61 -1.62 -2.92
N ASP A 51 6.87 -1.69 -3.31
CA ASP A 51 7.31 -1.95 -4.68
C ASP A 51 7.44 -3.45 -5.00
N ILE A 52 7.20 -4.32 -4.03
CA ILE A 52 7.37 -5.77 -4.19
C ILE A 52 6.12 -6.38 -4.84
N VAL A 53 6.32 -7.06 -5.96
CA VAL A 53 5.33 -7.94 -6.58
C VAL A 53 5.56 -9.38 -6.12
N CYS A 54 4.57 -10.00 -5.46
CA CYS A 54 4.67 -11.39 -5.02
C CYS A 54 3.31 -12.11 -5.13
N GLY A 55 3.22 -13.09 -6.03
CA GLY A 55 1.99 -13.86 -6.24
C GLY A 55 0.90 -13.04 -6.96
N SER A 56 -0.35 -13.17 -6.53
CA SER A 56 -1.52 -12.56 -7.19
C SER A 56 -2.16 -11.42 -6.40
N LEU A 57 -1.54 -10.99 -5.30
CA LEU A 57 -2.01 -9.88 -4.49
C LEU A 57 -1.20 -8.64 -4.84
N GLU A 58 -1.89 -7.52 -5.01
CA GLU A 58 -1.31 -6.21 -5.26
C GLU A 58 -1.68 -5.30 -4.08
N PRO A 59 -0.82 -5.23 -3.05
CA PRO A 59 -1.03 -4.33 -1.92
C PRO A 59 -1.06 -2.88 -2.37
N ALA A 60 -1.62 -2.00 -1.54
CA ALA A 60 -1.71 -0.59 -1.88
C ALA A 60 -0.32 0.04 -2.06
N THR A 61 -0.22 0.91 -3.05
CA THR A 61 0.95 1.77 -3.31
C THR A 61 0.58 3.24 -3.15
N VAL A 62 1.59 4.09 -3.06
CA VAL A 62 1.45 5.54 -2.88
C VAL A 62 2.27 6.35 -3.89
N MET A 63 3.01 5.69 -4.79
CA MET A 63 3.89 6.39 -5.73
C MET A 63 3.21 6.80 -7.04
N ASP A 64 2.32 5.94 -7.58
CA ASP A 64 1.59 6.25 -8.81
C ASP A 64 0.12 6.53 -8.49
N ASP A 65 -0.29 7.80 -8.60
CA ASP A 65 -1.66 8.28 -8.39
C ASP A 65 -2.68 7.63 -9.34
N TYR A 66 -2.22 7.09 -10.47
CA TYR A 66 -3.07 6.43 -11.46
C TYR A 66 -3.09 4.90 -11.32
N ALA A 67 -2.31 4.34 -10.40
CA ALA A 67 -2.32 2.91 -10.14
C ALA A 67 -3.68 2.48 -9.59
N HIS A 68 -4.17 1.32 -10.02
CA HIS A 68 -5.46 0.79 -9.54
C HIS A 68 -5.45 0.47 -8.03
N ASN A 69 -4.26 0.24 -7.47
CA ASN A 69 -4.01 0.02 -6.06
C ASN A 69 -3.46 1.29 -5.36
N PHE A 70 -3.76 2.49 -5.86
CA PHE A 70 -3.37 3.74 -5.19
C PHE A 70 -4.15 3.94 -3.88
N LEU A 71 -3.44 4.06 -2.76
CA LEU A 71 -4.02 3.98 -1.41
C LEU A 71 -5.15 4.99 -1.14
N PRO A 72 -5.04 6.29 -1.48
CA PRO A 72 -6.13 7.25 -1.29
C PRO A 72 -7.43 6.86 -1.97
N GLU A 73 -7.36 6.43 -3.24
CA GLU A 73 -8.53 6.00 -4.01
C GLU A 73 -9.10 4.69 -3.49
N MET A 74 -8.25 3.71 -3.16
CA MET A 74 -8.67 2.46 -2.52
C MET A 74 -9.39 2.72 -1.19
N ALA A 75 -8.86 3.61 -0.37
CA ALA A 75 -9.45 3.97 0.92
C ALA A 75 -10.81 4.65 0.75
N ALA A 76 -10.91 5.62 -0.17
CA ALA A 76 -12.18 6.29 -0.49
C ALA A 76 -13.25 5.27 -0.93
N ASN A 77 -12.90 4.36 -1.85
CA ASN A 77 -13.79 3.31 -2.34
C ASN A 77 -14.21 2.35 -1.22
N ALA A 78 -13.27 1.88 -0.40
CA ALA A 78 -13.57 0.96 0.70
C ALA A 78 -14.49 1.61 1.76
N TRP A 79 -14.25 2.88 2.10
CA TRP A 79 -15.10 3.61 3.05
C TRP A 79 -16.51 3.85 2.50
N ASP A 80 -16.65 4.16 1.20
CA ASP A 80 -17.95 4.29 0.54
C ASP A 80 -18.72 2.95 0.54
N GLN A 81 -18.00 1.83 0.43
CA GLN A 81 -18.55 0.47 0.54
C GLN A 81 -18.84 0.03 1.99
N GLY A 82 -18.58 0.88 2.99
CA GLY A 82 -18.96 0.66 4.38
C GLY A 82 -17.83 0.21 5.30
N LEU A 83 -16.58 0.20 4.85
CA LEU A 83 -15.43 -0.01 5.73
C LEU A 83 -15.39 1.14 6.77
N PRO A 84 -15.32 0.85 8.07
CA PRO A 84 -15.19 1.88 9.10
C PRO A 84 -13.99 2.79 8.85
N ARG A 85 -14.18 4.10 9.02
CA ARG A 85 -13.19 5.13 8.66
C ARG A 85 -11.83 5.04 9.37
N TYR A 86 -11.78 4.36 10.52
CA TYR A 86 -10.55 4.11 11.29
C TYR A 86 -9.76 2.89 10.77
N LEU A 87 -10.32 2.14 9.82
CA LEU A 87 -9.64 1.06 9.11
C LEU A 87 -9.16 1.58 7.76
N ILE A 88 -7.89 1.34 7.47
CA ILE A 88 -7.24 1.72 6.20
C ILE A 88 -7.01 0.42 5.43
N PRO A 89 -7.46 0.31 4.16
CA PRO A 89 -7.25 -0.90 3.37
C PRO A 89 -5.77 -1.09 3.06
N ILE A 90 -5.31 -2.34 3.13
CA ILE A 90 -3.92 -2.71 2.80
C ILE A 90 -3.83 -3.34 1.42
N CYS A 91 -4.85 -4.10 1.00
CA CYS A 91 -4.89 -4.78 -0.28
C CYS A 91 -6.36 -5.07 -0.62
N GLU A 92 -6.73 -4.89 -1.88
CA GLU A 92 -8.04 -5.28 -2.39
C GLU A 92 -7.94 -6.68 -3.02
N THR A 93 -8.97 -7.50 -2.81
CA THR A 93 -9.10 -8.80 -3.47
C THR A 93 -10.46 -8.86 -4.15
N ALA A 94 -10.56 -9.61 -5.25
CA ALA A 94 -11.81 -9.76 -6.01
C ALA A 94 -13.00 -10.23 -5.18
N ASN A 95 -12.77 -10.84 -4.01
CA ASN A 95 -13.81 -11.37 -3.13
C ASN A 95 -13.99 -10.58 -1.82
N GLY A 96 -13.22 -9.52 -1.57
CA GLY A 96 -13.35 -8.68 -0.36
C GLY A 96 -13.12 -9.39 0.98
N THR A 97 -12.48 -10.57 0.97
CA THR A 97 -12.17 -11.39 2.16
C THR A 97 -10.68 -11.56 2.34
#